data_AF-A0A6A3W5A5-F1
#
_entry.id   AF-A0A6A3W5A5-F1
#
_cell.length_a   1.000
_cell.length_b   1.000
_cell.length_c   1.000
_cell.angle_alpha   90.00
_cell.angle_beta   90.00
_cell.angle_gamma   90.00
#
_symmetry.space_group_name_H-M   'P 1'
#
loop_
_entity.id
_entity.type
_entity.pdbx_description
1 polymer ?
#
loop_
_entity_poly.entity_id
_entity_poly.type
_entity_poly.pdbx_seq_one_letter_code
_entity_poly.pdbx_strand_id
1 'polypeptide(L)'
;MWMDRLPVHMLSTGGSRRSSTVMRRVHGEMKAAPAPELVRDYHRWMGGVDVHDQLRMQRYSVQLAYKTRKYYKTLFLGLFDMALANAFIVHRYYRKVNNKRPPKHFAFLETLMEQLLAIDSAEAFAAIEYH
;
A
#
# COMPACT_ATOMS: atom_id res chain seq x y z
N MET A 1 -25.11 18.46 -4.06
CA MET A 1 -25.25 17.11 -4.64
C MET A 1 -24.09 16.91 -5.61
N TRP A 2 -23.34 15.81 -5.51
CA TRP A 2 -22.24 15.54 -6.44
C TRP A 2 -22.77 14.73 -7.63
N MET A 3 -22.41 15.16 -8.83
CA MET A 3 -22.84 14.53 -10.08
C MET A 3 -21.59 14.12 -10.84
N ASP A 4 -21.39 12.81 -11.01
CA ASP A 4 -20.38 12.31 -11.93
C ASP A 4 -21.02 11.98 -13.28
N ARG A 5 -21.14 10.70 -13.67
CA ARG A 5 -22.03 10.28 -14.77
C ARG A 5 -23.47 10.11 -14.30
N LEU A 6 -23.62 9.75 -13.03
CA LEU A 6 -24.88 9.58 -12.31
C LEU A 6 -24.80 10.34 -10.98
N PRO A 7 -25.95 10.60 -10.32
CA PRO A 7 -25.96 11.11 -8.96
C PRO A 7 -25.14 10.25 -8.01
N VAL A 8 -24.28 10.89 -7.22
CA VAL A 8 -23.50 10.21 -6.18
C VAL A 8 -23.99 10.66 -4.82
N HIS A 9 -24.41 9.69 -4.01
CA HIS A 9 -24.77 9.89 -2.62
C HIS A 9 -23.56 9.56 -1.74
N MET A 10 -23.21 10.49 -0.84
CA MET A 10 -22.13 10.30 0.11
C MET A 10 -22.67 10.44 1.53
N LEU A 11 -22.22 9.55 2.41
CA LEU A 11 -22.50 9.59 3.85
C LEU A 11 -21.19 9.88 4.58
N SER A 12 -21.25 10.79 5.55
CA SER A 12 -20.09 11.15 6.36
C SER A 12 -20.54 11.65 7.73
N THR A 13 -19.78 11.31 8.76
CA THR A 13 -20.00 11.75 10.15
C THR A 13 -19.28 13.07 10.47
N GLY A 14 -18.28 13.47 9.67
CA GLY A 14 -17.48 14.70 9.88
C GLY A 14 -17.14 15.47 8.61
N GLY A 15 -17.76 15.14 7.49
CA GLY A 15 -17.49 15.75 6.19
C GLY A 15 -18.09 17.14 6.04
N SER A 16 -17.29 18.08 5.58
CA SER A 16 -17.73 19.43 5.24
C SER A 16 -18.61 19.43 3.98
N ARG A 17 -19.73 20.18 4.03
CA ARG A 17 -20.62 20.42 2.87
C ARG A 17 -20.26 21.68 2.09
N ARG A 18 -19.18 22.38 2.49
CA ARG A 18 -18.74 23.60 1.80
C ARG A 18 -18.40 23.28 0.36
N SER A 19 -18.66 24.25 -0.52
CA SER A 19 -18.26 24.13 -1.92
C SER A 19 -16.73 24.13 -2.01
N SER A 20 -16.21 23.22 -2.80
CA SER A 20 -14.81 23.05 -3.14
C SER A 20 -14.68 22.72 -4.62
N THR A 21 -13.45 22.55 -5.10
CA THR A 21 -13.18 22.17 -6.49
C THR A 21 -12.50 20.82 -6.53
N VAL A 22 -12.98 19.95 -7.42
CA VAL A 22 -12.30 18.71 -7.78
C VAL A 22 -11.93 18.73 -9.25
N MET A 23 -10.79 18.12 -9.58
CA MET A 23 -10.38 17.97 -10.97
C MET A 23 -11.01 16.71 -11.55
N ARG A 24 -11.69 16.84 -12.68
CA ARG A 24 -12.38 15.75 -13.36
C ARG A 24 -11.90 15.63 -14.79
N ARG A 25 -11.74 14.40 -15.28
CA ARG A 25 -11.45 14.14 -16.68
C ARG A 25 -12.75 14.11 -17.50
N VAL A 26 -12.92 15.05 -18.41
CA VAL A 26 -14.08 15.18 -19.29
C VAL A 26 -13.58 15.18 -20.73
N HIS A 27 -13.95 14.18 -21.52
CA HIS A 27 -13.47 13.99 -22.90
C HIS A 27 -11.93 14.00 -23.03
N GLY A 28 -11.23 13.41 -22.06
CA GLY A 28 -9.76 13.32 -22.06
C GLY A 28 -9.05 14.51 -21.39
N GLU A 29 -9.73 15.64 -21.21
CA GLU A 29 -9.17 16.85 -20.59
C GLU A 29 -9.49 16.95 -19.10
N MET A 30 -8.55 17.48 -18.31
CA MET A 30 -8.76 17.75 -16.90
C MET A 30 -9.45 19.11 -16.72
N LYS A 31 -10.66 19.11 -16.15
CA LYS A 31 -11.47 20.30 -15.90
C LYS A 31 -11.82 20.42 -14.42
N ALA A 32 -11.80 21.65 -13.91
CA ALA A 32 -12.24 21.97 -12.56
C ALA A 32 -13.77 21.90 -12.49
N ALA A 33 -14.31 21.17 -11.52
CA ALA A 33 -15.74 21.06 -11.28
C ALA A 33 -16.06 21.40 -9.81
N PRO A 34 -17.16 22.12 -9.54
CA PRO A 34 -17.61 22.40 -8.19
C PRO A 34 -18.12 21.11 -7.54
N ALA A 35 -17.64 20.82 -6.34
CA ALA A 35 -18.05 19.66 -5.55
C ALA A 35 -18.03 19.98 -4.05
N PRO A 36 -18.88 19.32 -3.24
CA PRO A 36 -18.74 19.38 -1.80
C PRO A 36 -17.32 18.98 -1.37
N GLU A 37 -16.78 19.65 -0.35
CA GLU A 37 -15.46 19.38 0.22
C GLU A 37 -15.28 17.90 0.60
N LEU A 38 -16.33 17.27 1.10
CA LEU A 38 -16.42 15.82 1.32
C LEU A 38 -15.95 14.98 0.11
N VAL A 39 -16.31 15.37 -1.12
CA VAL A 39 -15.93 14.63 -2.34
C VAL A 39 -14.43 14.73 -2.59
N ARG A 40 -13.86 15.93 -2.40
CA ARG A 40 -12.43 16.18 -2.54
C ARG A 40 -11.65 15.35 -1.54
N ASP A 41 -12.08 15.33 -0.29
CA ASP A 41 -11.41 14.58 0.77
C ASP A 41 -11.53 13.08 0.53
N TYR A 42 -12.71 12.59 0.11
CA TYR A 42 -12.88 11.19 -0.30
C TYR A 42 -11.92 10.81 -1.42
N HIS A 43 -11.87 11.56 -2.53
CA HIS A 43 -10.96 11.28 -3.64
C HIS A 43 -9.48 11.30 -3.22
N ARG A 44 -9.10 12.17 -2.28
CA ARG A 44 -7.73 12.25 -1.77
C ARG A 44 -7.31 10.98 -1.03
N TRP A 45 -8.24 10.34 -0.31
CA TRP A 45 -7.93 9.23 0.60
C TRP A 45 -8.37 7.85 0.09
N MET A 46 -9.34 7.77 -0.83
CA MET A 46 -9.94 6.50 -1.28
C MET A 46 -8.94 5.52 -1.90
N GLY A 47 -7.86 6.02 -2.51
CA GLY A 47 -6.85 5.20 -3.20
C GLY A 47 -5.85 4.51 -2.27
N GLY A 48 -5.94 4.67 -0.96
CA GLY A 48 -4.95 4.10 -0.02
C GLY A 48 -4.81 2.57 -0.13
N VAL A 49 -5.95 1.87 -0.27
CA VAL A 49 -5.98 0.41 -0.41
C VAL A 49 -5.41 -0.02 -1.76
N ASP A 50 -5.87 0.60 -2.85
CA ASP A 50 -5.41 0.28 -4.21
C ASP A 50 -3.91 0.52 -4.37
N VAL A 51 -3.38 1.60 -3.79
CA VAL A 51 -1.95 1.91 -3.85
C VAL A 51 -1.13 0.90 -3.03
N HIS A 52 -1.63 0.46 -1.87
CA HIS A 52 -0.97 -0.59 -1.08
C HIS A 52 -0.98 -1.92 -1.81
N ASP A 53 -2.12 -2.33 -2.37
CA ASP A 53 -2.23 -3.59 -3.12
C ASP A 53 -1.40 -3.54 -4.41
N GLN A 54 -1.33 -2.39 -5.09
CA GLN A 54 -0.43 -2.20 -6.22
C GLN A 54 1.04 -2.31 -5.81
N LEU A 55 1.44 -1.78 -4.65
CA LEU A 55 2.80 -1.93 -4.13
C LEU A 55 3.12 -3.40 -3.78
N ARG A 56 2.16 -4.10 -3.19
CA ARG A 56 2.26 -5.52 -2.84
C ARG A 56 2.34 -6.42 -4.07
N MET A 57 1.45 -6.23 -5.05
CA MET A 57 1.33 -7.03 -6.27
C MET A 57 2.30 -6.61 -7.39
N GLN A 58 3.31 -5.81 -7.06
CA GLN A 58 4.36 -5.43 -8.00
C GLN A 58 5.27 -6.62 -8.37
N ARG A 59 6.31 -6.32 -9.16
CA ARG A 59 7.31 -7.23 -9.72
C ARG A 59 8.01 -8.17 -8.72
N TYR A 60 7.85 -7.94 -7.42
CA TYR A 60 8.51 -8.68 -6.35
C TYR A 60 7.53 -9.43 -5.42
N SER A 61 6.26 -9.59 -5.79
CA SER A 61 5.30 -10.40 -5.02
C SER A 61 5.72 -11.87 -5.00
N VAL A 62 5.89 -12.42 -3.80
CA VAL A 62 6.20 -13.84 -3.59
C VAL A 62 4.97 -14.69 -3.88
N GLN A 63 3.77 -14.20 -3.56
CA GLN A 63 2.52 -14.89 -3.85
C GLN A 63 2.30 -15.08 -5.36
N LEU A 64 2.67 -14.10 -6.19
CA LEU A 64 2.59 -14.22 -7.65
C LEU A 64 3.66 -15.15 -8.23
N ALA A 65 4.86 -15.16 -7.64
CA ALA A 65 5.96 -16.03 -8.07
C ALA A 65 5.68 -17.52 -7.76
N TYR A 66 5.11 -17.82 -6.59
CA TYR A 66 4.87 -19.19 -6.13
C TYR A 66 3.38 -19.53 -6.09
N LYS A 67 2.83 -19.90 -7.25
CA LYS A 67 1.45 -20.38 -7.33
C LYS A 67 1.32 -21.79 -6.79
N THR A 68 0.56 -21.93 -5.71
CA THR A 68 0.27 -23.22 -5.09
C THR A 68 -1.19 -23.61 -5.30
N ARG A 69 -1.48 -24.92 -5.38
CA ARG A 69 -2.86 -25.45 -5.45
C ARG A 69 -3.57 -25.46 -4.08
N LYS A 70 -2.82 -25.33 -2.98
CA LYS A 70 -3.37 -25.43 -1.62
C LYS A 70 -3.69 -24.03 -1.07
N TYR A 71 -4.95 -23.75 -0.76
CA TYR A 71 -5.41 -22.40 -0.41
C TYR A 71 -4.65 -21.79 0.77
N TYR A 72 -4.32 -22.57 1.80
CA TYR A 72 -3.65 -22.07 3.01
C TYR A 72 -2.22 -21.58 2.72
N LYS A 73 -1.51 -22.19 1.76
CA LYS A 73 -0.17 -21.72 1.36
C LYS A 73 -0.29 -20.39 0.62
N THR A 74 -1.29 -20.25 -0.24
CA THR A 74 -1.56 -18.98 -0.93
C THR A 74 -1.94 -17.87 0.06
N LEU A 75 -2.73 -18.19 1.08
CA LEU A 75 -3.07 -17.27 2.16
C LEU A 75 -1.82 -16.83 2.93
N PHE A 76 -0.97 -17.77 3.33
CA PHE A 76 0.31 -17.49 3.99
C PHE A 76 1.19 -16.56 3.15
N LEU A 77 1.38 -16.87 1.87
CA LEU A 77 2.18 -16.02 0.97
C LEU A 77 1.59 -14.62 0.81
N GLY A 78 0.26 -14.49 0.81
CA GLY A 78 -0.41 -13.19 0.80
C GLY A 78 -0.16 -12.36 2.07
N LEU A 79 -0.20 -13.00 3.24
CA LEU A 79 0.17 -12.38 4.52
C LEU A 79 1.64 -11.99 4.57
N PHE A 80 2.52 -12.84 4.05
CA PHE A 80 3.94 -12.56 3.95
C PHE A 80 4.21 -11.35 3.04
N ASP A 81 3.60 -11.28 1.86
CA ASP A 81 3.71 -10.12 0.96
C ASP A 81 3.19 -8.82 1.63
N MET A 82 2.10 -8.90 2.42
CA MET A 82 1.61 -7.76 3.20
C MET A 82 2.62 -7.31 4.26
N ALA A 83 3.25 -8.25 4.98
CA ALA A 83 4.28 -7.95 5.97
C ALA A 83 5.50 -7.27 5.33
N LEU A 84 5.94 -7.76 4.16
CA LEU A 84 7.04 -7.17 3.38
C LEU A 84 6.73 -5.72 2.97
N ALA A 85 5.53 -5.47 2.44
CA ALA A 85 5.10 -4.11 2.05
C ALA A 85 5.08 -3.17 3.26
N ASN A 86 4.58 -3.63 4.41
CA ASN A 86 4.55 -2.85 5.65
C ASN A 86 5.96 -2.56 6.17
N ALA A 87 6.85 -3.56 6.18
CA ALA A 87 8.25 -3.39 6.57
C ALA A 87 8.96 -2.36 5.69
N PHE A 88 8.71 -2.40 4.37
CA PHE A 88 9.25 -1.41 3.44
C PHE A 88 8.74 0.01 3.74
N ILE A 89 7.45 0.18 4.00
CA ILE A 89 6.85 1.49 4.35
C ILE A 89 7.50 2.03 5.63
N VAL A 90 7.61 1.21 6.68
CA VAL A 90 8.22 1.59 7.96
C VAL A 90 9.69 1.95 7.77
N HIS A 91 10.47 1.15 7.04
CA HIS A 91 11.88 1.42 6.78
C HIS A 91 12.09 2.72 5.99
N ARG A 92 11.21 2.97 5.01
CA ARG A 92 11.22 4.22 4.24
C ARG A 92 10.89 5.42 5.12
N TYR A 93 9.93 5.29 6.02
CA TYR A 93 9.59 6.32 7.01
C TYR A 93 10.76 6.57 7.96
N TYR A 94 11.35 5.52 8.53
CA TYR A 94 12.54 5.61 9.39
C TYR A 94 13.69 6.34 8.70
N ARG A 95 14.00 5.99 7.45
CA ARG A 95 15.06 6.71 6.71
C ARG A 95 14.72 8.16 6.45
N LYS A 96 13.47 8.47 6.12
CA LYS A 96 13.01 9.86 5.91
C LYS A 96 13.18 10.70 7.18
N VAL A 97 12.79 10.18 8.34
CA VAL A 97 12.93 10.88 9.64
C VAL A 97 14.40 11.11 9.98
N ASN A 98 15.28 10.19 9.60
CA ASN A 98 16.72 10.30 9.80
C ASN A 98 17.47 11.04 8.68
N ASN A 99 16.78 11.79 7.81
CA ASN A 99 17.36 12.52 6.67
C ASN A 99 18.19 11.64 5.70
N LYS A 100 17.91 10.33 5.65
CA LYS A 100 18.53 9.39 4.73
C LYS A 100 17.66 9.21 3.48
N ARG A 101 18.31 8.98 2.34
CA ARG A 101 17.60 8.74 1.07
C ARG A 101 16.76 7.45 1.17
N PRO A 102 15.46 7.49 0.84
CA PRO A 102 14.62 6.30 0.74
C PRO A 102 15.23 5.25 -0.20
N PRO A 103 15.15 3.96 0.14
CA PRO A 103 15.59 2.90 -0.76
C PRO A 103 14.64 2.77 -1.95
N LYS A 104 15.18 2.23 -3.04
CA LYS A 104 14.36 1.58 -4.06
C LYS A 104 13.80 0.26 -3.51
N HIS A 105 12.63 -0.17 -3.99
CA HIS A 105 11.95 -1.36 -3.48
C HIS A 105 12.82 -2.62 -3.56
N PHE A 106 13.48 -2.85 -4.70
CA PHE A 106 14.35 -4.03 -4.89
C PHE A 106 15.52 -4.06 -3.91
N ALA A 107 16.19 -2.92 -3.69
CA ALA A 107 17.37 -2.84 -2.84
C ALA A 107 17.01 -3.11 -1.37
N PHE A 108 15.78 -2.78 -0.96
CA PHE A 108 15.29 -3.18 0.35
C PHE A 108 15.06 -4.69 0.44
N LEU A 109 14.41 -5.29 -0.57
CA LEU A 109 14.12 -6.71 -0.57
C LEU A 109 15.39 -7.57 -0.65
N GLU A 110 16.38 -7.15 -1.42
CA GLU A 110 17.70 -7.79 -1.52
C GLU A 110 18.37 -7.85 -0.13
N THR A 111 18.53 -6.70 0.54
CA THR A 111 19.09 -6.67 1.90
C THR A 111 18.27 -7.48 2.90
N LEU A 112 16.94 -7.46 2.79
CA LEU A 112 16.08 -8.24 3.68
C LEU A 112 16.27 -9.75 3.46
N MET A 113 16.37 -10.20 2.22
CA MET A 113 16.61 -11.61 1.88
C MET A 113 17.98 -12.07 2.38
N GLU A 114 19.03 -11.25 2.19
CA GLU A 114 20.37 -11.53 2.75
C GLU A 114 20.32 -11.69 4.28
N GLN A 115 19.60 -10.81 4.98
CA GLN A 115 19.44 -10.88 6.43
C GLN A 115 18.67 -12.13 6.86
N LEU A 116 17.61 -12.51 6.15
CA LEU A 116 16.84 -13.72 6.44
C LEU A 116 17.67 -14.99 6.23
N LEU A 117 18.50 -15.04 5.19
CA LEU A 117 19.39 -16.17 4.93
C LEU A 117 20.51 -16.29 5.97
N ALA A 118 21.01 -15.17 6.51
CA ALA A 118 22.01 -15.19 7.57
C ALA A 118 21.48 -15.78 8.90
N ILE A 119 20.16 -15.71 9.13
CA ILE A 119 19.48 -16.30 10.30
C ILE A 119 19.40 -17.84 10.19
N ASP A 120 19.58 -18.42 9.00
CA ASP A 120 19.53 -19.88 8.79
C ASP A 120 20.81 -20.62 9.25
N SER A 121 21.67 -19.95 10.04
CA SER A 121 22.76 -20.61 10.75
C SER A 121 22.18 -21.40 11.95
N ALA A 122 22.68 -22.62 12.17
CA ALA A 122 22.17 -23.52 13.22
C ALA A 122 22.16 -22.87 14.63
N GLU A 123 23.00 -21.87 14.87
CA GLU A 123 23.09 -21.12 16.11
C GLU A 123 21.90 -20.19 16.36
N ALA A 124 21.28 -19.62 15.31
CA ALA A 124 20.15 -18.70 15.44
C ALA A 124 18.82 -19.43 15.68
N PHE A 125 18.65 -20.64 15.12
CA PHE A 125 17.50 -21.50 15.44
C PHE A 125 17.51 -21.92 16.91
N ALA A 126 18.68 -22.29 17.44
CA ALA A 126 18.84 -22.64 18.85
C ALA A 126 18.55 -21.48 19.80
N ALA A 127 18.78 -20.23 19.39
CA ALA A 127 18.49 -19.06 20.23
C ALA A 127 16.98 -18.70 20.29
N ILE A 128 16.20 -19.07 19.27
CA ILE A 128 14.76 -18.79 19.19
C ILE A 128 13.94 -19.87 19.92
N GLU A 129 14.40 -21.12 19.95
CA GLU A 129 13.67 -22.24 20.57
C GLU A 129 13.69 -22.19 22.11
N TYR A 130 14.64 -21.45 22.70
CA TYR A 130 14.82 -21.34 24.16
C TYR A 130 14.27 -20.05 24.78
N HIS A 131 13.50 -19.25 24.01
CA HIS A 131 12.78 -18.06 24.47
C HIS A 131 11.30 -18.14 24.10
#